data_AF-A0A528MEU6-F1
#
_entry.id   AF-A0A528MEU6-F1
#
_cell.length_a   1.000
_cell.length_b   1.000
_cell.length_c   1.000
_cell.angle_alpha   90.00
_cell.angle_beta   90.00
_cell.angle_gamma   90.00
#
_symmetry.space_group_name_H-M   'P 1'
#
loop_
_entity.id
_entity.type
_entity.pdbx_description
1 polymer ?
#
loop_
_entity_poly.entity_id
_entity_poly.type
_entity_poly.pdbx_seq_one_letter_code
_entity_poly.pdbx_strand_id
1 'polypeptide(L)' 'MTIRELMSGLAAIAVVAMMSAPAQAYEVGPVTGGGTIEGTIVYRGDVPTTKIIPTKDIEVCGDPREEPL' A
#
# COMPACT_ATOMS: atom_id res chain seq x y z
N MET A 1 8.56 -42.18 -3.32
CA MET A 1 8.89 -40.81 -2.91
C MET A 1 10.15 -40.85 -2.06
N THR A 2 11.27 -40.40 -2.60
CA THR A 2 12.56 -40.45 -1.89
C THR A 2 12.74 -39.20 -1.00
N ILE A 3 13.59 -39.29 0.03
CA ILE A 3 13.93 -38.14 0.89
C ILE A 3 14.39 -36.92 0.07
N ARG A 4 15.04 -37.15 -1.07
CA ARG A 4 15.50 -36.10 -1.99
C ARG A 4 14.34 -35.35 -2.66
N GLU A 5 13.28 -36.05 -3.03
CA GLU A 5 12.07 -35.44 -3.60
C GLU A 5 11.28 -34.64 -2.56
N LEU A 6 11.22 -35.14 -1.31
CA LEU A 6 10.61 -34.42 -0.20
C LEU A 6 11.36 -33.10 0.11
N MET A 7 12.69 -33.14 0.12
CA MET A 7 13.52 -31.96 0.37
C MET A 7 13.40 -30.92 -0.75
N SER A 8 13.39 -31.36 -2.01
CA SER A 8 13.17 -30.46 -3.16
C SER A 8 11.79 -29.83 -3.16
N GLY A 9 10.75 -30.59 -2.84
CA GLY A 9 9.38 -30.07 -2.71
C GLY A 9 9.26 -29.01 -1.62
N LEU A 10 9.85 -29.26 -0.45
CA LEU A 10 9.82 -28.31 0.67
C LEU A 10 10.57 -27.01 0.35
N ALA A 11 11.71 -27.10 -0.33
CA ALA A 11 12.47 -25.92 -0.74
C ALA A 11 11.68 -25.05 -1.74
N ALA A 12 10.98 -25.66 -2.70
CA ALA A 12 10.16 -24.94 -3.66
C ALA A 12 8.98 -24.21 -2.98
N ILE A 13 8.33 -24.85 -2.01
CA ILE A 13 7.23 -24.25 -1.24
C ILE A 13 7.72 -23.04 -0.42
N ALA A 14 8.90 -23.15 0.20
CA ALA A 14 9.49 -22.06 0.97
C ALA A 14 9.80 -20.82 0.11
N VAL A 15 10.32 -21.03 -1.10
CA VAL A 15 10.63 -19.92 -2.04
C VAL A 15 9.35 -19.18 -2.45
N VAL A 16 8.28 -19.91 -2.78
CA VAL A 16 7.00 -19.28 -3.18
C VAL A 16 6.37 -18.50 -2.03
N ALA A 17 6.45 -19.01 -0.79
CA ALA A 17 5.92 -18.34 0.39
C ALA A 17 6.65 -17.02 0.74
N MET A 18 7.93 -16.90 0.38
CA MET A 18 8.70 -15.66 0.57
C MET A 18 8.34 -14.56 -0.43
N MET A 19 7.81 -14.92 -1.62
CA MET A 19 7.39 -13.95 -2.64
C MET A 19 6.01 -13.33 -2.35
N SER A 20 5.25 -13.90 -1.41
CA SER A 20 3.95 -13.39 -0.98
C SER A 20 4.00 -12.48 0.25
N ALA A 21 5.20 -12.05 0.69
CA ALA A 21 5.29 -11.05 1.74
C ALA A 21 4.55 -9.78 1.29
N PRO A 22 3.58 -9.26 2.07
CA PRO A 22 2.86 -8.05 1.69
C PRO A 22 3.86 -6.91 1.62
N ALA A 23 4.12 -6.42 0.40
CA ALA A 23 4.83 -5.17 0.20
C ALA A 23 4.02 -4.10 0.95
N GLN A 24 4.58 -3.57 2.03
CA GLN A 24 3.97 -2.46 2.73
C GLN A 24 3.90 -1.30 1.74
N ALA A 25 2.73 -0.67 1.59
CA ALA A 25 2.56 0.46 0.66
C ALA A 25 3.45 1.65 1.05
N TYR A 26 3.97 1.66 2.27
CA TYR A 26 4.85 2.67 2.81
C TYR A 26 5.89 2.04 3.75
N GLU A 27 7.08 2.61 3.78
CA GLU A 27 8.09 2.31 4.78
C GLU A 27 7.85 3.18 6.02
N VAL A 28 7.91 2.58 7.21
CA VAL A 28 7.77 3.31 8.49
C VAL A 28 9.16 3.55 9.07
N GLY A 29 9.55 4.82 9.19
CA GLY A 29 10.79 5.24 9.82
C GLY A 29 10.54 6.05 11.09
N PRO A 30 11.30 5.85 12.19
CA PRO A 30 11.17 6.66 13.38
C PRO A 30 11.71 8.07 13.16
N VAL A 31 10.98 9.10 13.62
CA VAL A 31 11.47 10.48 13.68
C VAL A 31 12.02 10.76 15.08
N THR A 32 13.17 10.14 15.40
CA THR A 32 13.80 10.26 16.71
C THR A 32 14.15 11.72 17.02
N GLY A 33 13.72 12.22 18.18
CA GLY A 33 14.04 13.59 18.62
C GLY A 33 13.03 14.67 18.20
N GLY A 34 11.90 14.30 17.58
CA GLY A 34 10.78 15.24 17.35
C GLY A 34 10.93 16.18 16.16
N GLY A 35 11.58 15.73 15.08
CA GLY A 35 11.76 16.52 13.85
C GLY A 35 10.52 16.59 12.94
N THR A 36 10.66 17.34 11.84
CA THR A 36 9.64 17.47 10.78
C THR A 36 10.08 16.70 9.55
N ILE A 37 9.16 15.96 8.93
CA ILE A 37 9.38 15.35 7.61
C ILE A 37 8.83 16.32 6.57
N GLU A 38 9.71 16.81 5.69
CA GLU A 38 9.33 17.66 4.55
C GLU A 38 9.57 16.90 3.24
N GLY A 39 8.64 17.06 2.29
CA GLY A 39 8.74 16.41 0.99
C GLY A 39 7.52 16.67 0.11
N THR A 40 7.63 16.33 -1.17
CA THR A 40 6.55 16.44 -2.15
C THR A 40 6.14 15.06 -2.60
N ILE A 41 4.85 14.74 -2.46
CA ILE A 41 4.28 13.53 -3.05
C ILE A 41 4.13 13.75 -4.55
N VAL A 42 4.76 12.89 -5.35
CA VAL A 42 4.62 12.87 -6.81
C VAL A 42 4.04 11.53 -7.21
N TYR A 43 2.83 11.54 -7.75
CA TYR A 43 2.22 10.35 -8.34
C TYR A 43 2.89 10.04 -9.68
N ARG A 44 3.40 8.81 -9.82
CA ARG A 44 4.00 8.33 -11.06
C ARG A 44 3.00 7.46 -11.80
N GLY A 45 2.21 8.06 -12.69
CA GLY A 45 1.16 7.40 -13.46
C GLY A 45 -0.24 7.92 -13.09
N ASP A 46 -1.26 7.22 -13.59
CA ASP A 46 -2.65 7.59 -13.33
C ASP A 46 -3.02 7.33 -11.87
N VAL A 47 -3.60 8.35 -11.23
CA VAL A 47 -4.11 8.24 -9.87
C VAL A 47 -5.56 7.77 -9.96
N PRO A 48 -5.91 6.62 -9.37
CA PRO A 48 -7.30 6.22 -9.33
C PRO A 48 -8.08 7.20 -8.46
N THR A 49 -9.13 7.78 -9.02
CA THR A 49 -10.00 8.72 -8.31
C THR A 49 -11.36 8.10 -8.00
N THR A 50 -12.02 8.66 -7.00
CA THR A 50 -13.41 8.40 -6.70
C THR A 50 -14.19 9.70 -6.67
N LYS A 51 -15.43 9.63 -7.13
CA LYS A 51 -16.35 10.75 -7.08
C LYS A 51 -17.01 10.81 -5.70
N ILE A 52 -16.70 11.87 -4.97
CA ILE A 52 -17.36 12.21 -3.71
C ILE A 52 -18.60 13.05 -4.03
N ILE A 53 -19.77 12.54 -3.66
CA ILE A 53 -21.04 13.27 -3.71
C ILE A 53 -21.49 13.47 -2.26
N PRO A 54 -21.30 14.68 -1.69
CA PRO A 54 -21.76 14.97 -0.34
C PRO A 54 -23.27 14.74 -0.20
N THR A 55 -23.66 13.98 0.82
CA THR A 55 -25.07 13.67 1.14
C THR A 55 -25.60 14.47 2.32
N LYS A 56 -24.75 15.33 2.89
CA LYS A 56 -25.05 16.20 4.04
C LYS A 56 -25.06 17.66 3.57
N ASP A 57 -24.86 18.59 4.50
CA ASP A 57 -24.88 20.02 4.22
C ASP A 57 -23.78 20.41 3.23
N ILE A 58 -24.19 20.95 2.08
CA ILE A 58 -23.28 21.33 1.00
C ILE A 58 -22.49 22.61 1.32
N GLU A 59 -23.00 23.49 2.17
CA GLU A 59 -22.28 24.72 2.56
C GLU A 59 -21.08 24.41 3.45
N VAL A 60 -21.18 23.34 4.24
CA VAL A 60 -20.08 22.85 5.10
C VAL A 60 -19.20 21.84 4.36
N CYS A 61 -19.82 20.91 3.63
CA CYS A 61 -19.11 19.78 3.01
C CYS A 61 -18.64 20.07 1.58
N GLY A 62 -19.03 21.19 0.96
CA GLY A 62 -18.67 21.60 -0.40
C GLY A 62 -19.37 20.82 -1.51
N ASP A 63 -19.06 21.18 -2.76
CA ASP A 63 -19.62 20.57 -3.97
C ASP A 63 -19.06 19.18 -4.28
N PRO A 64 -19.73 18.39 -5.16
CA PRO A 64 -19.20 17.14 -5.65
C PRO A 64 -17.81 17.30 -6.27
N ARG A 65 -16.90 16.37 -5.94
CA ARG A 65 -15.49 16.44 -6.35
C ARG A 65 -14.88 15.07 -6.60
N GLU A 66 -13.81 15.05 -7.38
CA GLU A 66 -12.96 13.87 -7.56
C GLU A 66 -11.83 13.92 -6.53
N GLU A 67 -11.64 12.84 -5.79
CA GLU A 67 -10.53 12.69 -4.84
C GLU A 67 -9.74 11.41 -5.14
N PRO A 68 -8.42 11.38 -4.89
CA PRO A 68 -7.64 10.14 -4.92
C PRO A 68 -8.19 9.07 -3.96
N LEU A 69 -8.13 7.79 -4.35
CA LEU A 69 -8.47 6.64 -3.49
C LEU A 69 -7.50 6.47 -2.30
#